data_AF-A0A150PEW9-F1
#
_entry.id   AF-A0A150PEW9-F1
#
_cell.length_a   1.000
_cell.length_b   1.000
_cell.length_c   1.000
_cell.angle_alpha   90.00
_cell.angle_beta   90.00
_cell.angle_gamma   90.00
#
_symmetry.space_group_name_H-M   'P 1'
#
loop_
_entity.id
_entity.type
_entity.pdbx_description
1 polymer ?
#
loop_
_entity_poly.entity_id
_entity_poly.type
_entity_poly.pdbx_seq_one_letter_code
_entity_poly.pdbx_strand_id
1 'polypeptide(L)'
;MCTTGTSIQCDDPGEHWTGSMCCVANNPTCTTGTSIQCDDPGEHWTGTVCCVEDQPACANGTSIQCDDEGEYWTGTMCCVGNQSACTDGTSIQCDDEGEHWTGSVCCVENNPTCTTGTSIQCDDPGEHWTGTKCCVENRATCTTGTSIQCDDPGEHWTGTMCCVENNPTCAPGTSIQCDDPGEYWTGTMCCVVN
;
A
#
# COMPACT_ATOMS: atom_id res chain seq x y z
N MET A 1 19.43 -3.65 10.29
CA MET A 1 19.58 -2.86 11.54
C MET A 1 20.24 -3.73 12.61
N CYS A 2 21.02 -3.17 13.54
CA CYS A 2 21.64 -3.93 14.63
C CYS A 2 21.27 -3.31 15.98
N THR A 3 20.95 -4.16 16.96
CA THR A 3 20.61 -3.75 18.32
C THR A 3 21.25 -4.68 19.35
N THR A 4 21.35 -4.22 20.58
CA THR A 4 21.81 -5.04 21.70
C THR A 4 20.79 -6.14 21.98
N GLY A 5 21.26 -7.37 22.08
CA GLY A 5 20.43 -8.55 22.30
C GLY A 5 21.23 -9.66 22.96
N THR A 6 20.76 -10.89 22.83
CA THR A 6 21.52 -12.09 23.22
C THR A 6 21.54 -13.05 22.06
N SER A 7 22.48 -13.99 22.05
CA SER A 7 22.56 -15.01 20.99
C SER A 7 21.36 -15.96 20.93
N ILE A 8 20.53 -16.02 21.99
CA ILE A 8 19.31 -16.84 22.07
C ILE A 8 18.08 -16.04 21.58
N GLN A 9 18.25 -14.75 21.30
CA GLN A 9 17.21 -13.87 20.76
C GLN A 9 17.68 -13.35 19.40
N CYS A 10 18.44 -14.18 18.69
CA CYS A 10 19.15 -13.83 17.47
C CYS A 10 19.48 -15.10 16.69
N ASP A 11 18.51 -16.00 16.64
CA ASP A 11 18.62 -17.35 16.11
C ASP A 11 17.59 -17.63 15.00
N ASP A 12 16.77 -16.65 14.65
CA ASP A 12 15.82 -16.78 13.55
C ASP A 12 16.50 -16.59 12.18
N PRO A 13 15.96 -17.21 11.12
CA PRO A 13 16.47 -17.01 9.76
C PRO A 13 16.50 -15.51 9.39
N GLY A 14 17.62 -15.01 8.87
CA GLY A 14 17.77 -13.58 8.54
C GLY A 14 18.44 -12.74 9.64
N GLU A 15 18.58 -13.31 10.84
CA GLU A 15 19.28 -12.68 11.96
C GLU A 15 20.76 -13.06 12.02
N HIS A 16 21.59 -12.13 12.50
CA HIS A 16 23.03 -12.30 12.60
C HIS A 16 23.56 -11.81 13.95
N TRP A 17 24.05 -12.75 14.77
CA TRP A 17 24.71 -12.44 16.03
C TRP A 17 26.19 -12.09 15.85
N THR A 18 26.61 -10.93 16.36
CA THR A 18 27.99 -10.41 16.25
C THR A 18 28.84 -10.66 17.50
N GLY A 19 28.32 -11.38 18.50
CA GLY A 19 28.94 -11.53 19.82
C GLY A 19 28.43 -10.53 20.86
N SER A 20 27.79 -9.43 20.44
CA SER A 20 27.19 -8.44 21.34
C SER A 20 25.92 -7.77 20.80
N MET A 21 25.69 -7.85 19.49
CA MET A 21 24.50 -7.28 18.83
C MET A 21 23.84 -8.34 17.95
N CYS A 22 22.50 -8.27 17.89
CA CYS A 22 21.70 -8.96 16.90
C CYS A 22 21.41 -8.02 15.73
N CYS A 23 21.64 -8.50 14.50
CA CYS A 23 21.47 -7.73 13.29
C CYS A 23 20.46 -8.39 12.34
N VAL A 24 19.49 -7.62 11.86
CA VAL A 24 18.49 -8.01 10.85
C VAL A 24 18.85 -7.35 9.52
N ALA A 25 18.75 -8.07 8.41
CA ALA A 25 19.12 -7.60 7.07
C ALA A 25 17.95 -6.82 6.40
N ASN A 26 18.08 -6.51 5.11
CA ASN A 26 16.98 -6.05 4.23
C ASN A 26 16.19 -4.80 4.67
N ASN A 27 16.88 -3.82 5.27
CA ASN A 27 16.31 -2.51 5.65
C ASN A 27 14.99 -2.63 6.46
N PRO A 28 15.06 -3.23 7.65
CA PRO A 28 13.87 -3.62 8.38
C PRO A 28 13.22 -2.40 9.04
N THR A 29 11.90 -2.42 9.17
CA THR A 29 11.17 -1.54 10.07
C THR A 29 11.11 -2.21 11.44
N CYS A 30 11.50 -1.50 12.49
CA CYS A 30 11.52 -2.10 13.83
C CYS A 30 10.90 -1.19 14.88
N THR A 31 10.18 -1.80 15.80
CA THR A 31 9.51 -1.11 16.91
C THR A 31 9.77 -1.86 18.20
N THR A 32 9.53 -1.18 19.33
CA THR A 32 9.56 -1.86 20.63
C THR A 32 8.37 -2.80 20.75
N GLY A 33 8.63 -4.03 21.17
CA GLY A 33 7.62 -5.08 21.31
C GLY A 33 8.01 -6.07 22.39
N THR A 34 7.44 -7.27 22.31
CA THR A 34 7.84 -8.41 23.14
C THR A 34 8.04 -9.63 22.25
N SER A 35 8.79 -10.63 22.73
CA SER A 35 9.03 -11.86 21.97
C SER A 35 7.77 -12.67 21.65
N ILE A 36 6.68 -12.47 22.41
CA ILE A 36 5.40 -13.16 22.20
C ILE A 36 4.57 -12.45 21.11
N GLN A 37 4.91 -11.20 20.80
CA GLN A 37 4.26 -10.40 19.77
C GLN A 37 5.21 -10.23 18.58
N CYS A 38 6.13 -11.16 18.38
CA CYS A 38 7.18 -11.07 17.38
C CYS A 38 7.68 -12.49 17.12
N ASP A 39 6.74 -13.38 16.82
CA ASP A 39 6.95 -14.82 16.67
C ASP A 39 6.36 -15.38 15.38
N ASP A 40 5.79 -14.53 14.53
CA ASP A 40 5.27 -14.93 13.23
C ASP A 40 6.36 -14.95 12.14
N PRO A 41 6.19 -15.76 11.08
CA PRO A 41 7.18 -15.84 10.00
C PRO A 41 7.42 -14.47 9.35
N GLY A 42 8.68 -14.01 9.32
CA GLY A 42 9.05 -12.70 8.76
C GLY A 42 9.22 -11.61 9.83
N GLU A 43 8.89 -11.93 11.09
CA GLU A 43 9.20 -11.11 12.25
C GLU A 43 10.51 -11.56 12.91
N HIS A 44 11.26 -10.60 13.44
CA HIS A 44 12.60 -10.82 13.99
C HIS A 44 12.73 -10.16 15.36
N TRP A 45 12.73 -10.97 16.43
CA TRP A 45 12.84 -10.48 17.79
C TRP A 45 14.28 -10.46 18.29
N THR A 46 14.82 -9.25 18.41
CA THR A 46 16.23 -9.03 18.80
C THR A 46 16.49 -9.00 20.31
N GLY A 47 15.49 -9.33 21.14
CA GLY A 47 15.54 -9.18 22.60
C GLY A 47 15.02 -7.85 23.14
N THR A 48 14.87 -6.83 22.29
CA THR A 48 14.35 -5.50 22.70
C THR A 48 13.38 -4.88 21.71
N VAL A 49 13.53 -5.19 20.43
CA VAL A 49 12.69 -4.69 19.35
C VAL A 49 12.29 -5.82 18.43
N CYS A 50 11.08 -5.71 17.89
CA CYS A 50 10.57 -6.55 16.82
C CYS A 50 10.83 -5.86 15.49
N CYS A 51 11.40 -6.59 14.54
CA CYS A 51 11.78 -6.11 13.22
C CYS A 51 11.04 -6.89 12.14
N VAL A 52 10.61 -6.20 11.09
CA VAL A 52 9.97 -6.77 9.90
C VAL A 52 10.70 -6.28 8.65
N GLU A 53 10.99 -7.19 7.73
CA GLU A 53 11.78 -6.90 6.50
C GLU A 53 10.91 -6.27 5.39
N ASP A 54 11.56 -5.83 4.30
CA ASP A 54 10.91 -5.38 3.05
C ASP A 54 10.12 -4.06 3.08
N GLN A 55 10.54 -3.13 3.94
CA GLN A 55 9.98 -1.76 4.03
C GLN A 55 8.44 -1.70 4.15
N PRO A 56 7.85 -2.35 5.15
CA PRO A 56 6.41 -2.42 5.27
C PRO A 56 5.82 -1.04 5.61
N ALA A 57 4.59 -0.83 5.18
CA ALA A 57 3.80 0.30 5.63
C ALA A 57 3.19 -0.07 6.99
N CYS A 58 3.52 0.71 8.03
CA CYS A 58 3.09 0.40 9.39
C CYS A 58 2.19 1.50 9.96
N ALA A 59 1.14 1.08 10.67
CA ALA A 59 0.25 1.96 11.41
C ALA A 59 -0.04 1.41 12.82
N ASN A 60 -0.50 2.29 13.71
CA ASN A 60 -0.97 1.84 15.02
C ASN A 60 -2.20 0.95 14.81
N GLY A 61 -2.23 -0.16 15.54
CA GLY A 61 -3.28 -1.15 15.41
C GLY A 61 -3.46 -1.98 16.67
N THR A 62 -4.11 -3.11 16.50
CA THR A 62 -4.16 -4.17 17.51
C THR A 62 -3.80 -5.49 16.85
N SER A 63 -3.36 -6.46 17.63
CA SER A 63 -3.03 -7.80 17.11
C SER A 63 -4.22 -8.53 16.47
N ILE A 64 -5.46 -8.13 16.79
CA ILE A 64 -6.68 -8.72 16.21
C ILE A 64 -6.99 -8.12 14.83
N GLN A 65 -6.40 -6.95 14.53
CA GLN A 65 -6.54 -6.25 13.25
C GLN A 65 -5.26 -6.39 12.42
N CYS A 66 -4.45 -7.38 12.77
CA CYS A 66 -3.13 -7.59 12.20
C CYS A 66 -2.84 -9.09 12.26
N ASP A 67 -3.77 -9.87 11.72
CA ASP A 67 -3.77 -11.34 11.80
C ASP A 67 -4.01 -12.01 10.44
N ASP A 68 -4.09 -11.22 9.36
CA ASP A 68 -4.20 -11.74 8.01
C ASP A 68 -2.82 -12.02 7.38
N GLU A 69 -2.80 -12.83 6.33
CA GLU A 69 -1.58 -13.16 5.60
C GLU A 69 -0.93 -11.90 5.00
N GLY A 70 0.38 -11.70 5.24
CA GLY A 70 1.10 -10.51 4.78
C GLY A 70 1.08 -9.33 5.77
N GLU A 71 0.39 -9.49 6.89
CA GLU A 71 0.40 -8.55 8.02
C GLU A 71 1.37 -9.04 9.11
N TYR A 72 2.00 -8.08 9.79
CA TYR A 72 2.99 -8.34 10.83
C TYR A 72 2.75 -7.45 12.03
N TRP A 73 2.52 -8.03 13.19
CA TRP A 73 2.20 -7.30 14.41
C TRP A 73 3.43 -7.18 15.30
N THR A 74 3.98 -5.99 15.38
CA THR A 74 5.21 -5.73 16.16
C THR A 74 4.99 -5.54 17.67
N GLY A 75 3.78 -5.80 18.17
CA GLY A 75 3.37 -5.50 19.55
C GLY A 75 2.76 -4.12 19.77
N THR A 76 2.98 -3.18 18.84
CA THR A 76 2.43 -1.82 18.87
C THR A 76 1.92 -1.33 17.52
N MET A 77 2.56 -1.78 16.44
CA MET A 77 2.21 -1.41 15.07
C MET A 77 1.83 -2.66 14.28
N CYS A 78 0.81 -2.52 13.45
CA CYS A 78 0.54 -3.45 12.37
C CYS A 78 1.26 -2.98 11.11
N CYS A 79 2.04 -3.87 10.52
CA CYS A 79 2.87 -3.62 9.36
C CYS A 79 2.41 -4.50 8.22
N VAL A 80 2.10 -3.91 7.07
CA VAL A 80 1.69 -4.65 5.87
C VAL A 80 2.89 -4.71 4.93
N GLY A 81 3.25 -5.93 4.53
CA GLY A 81 4.32 -6.18 3.56
C GLY A 81 3.98 -5.66 2.15
N ASN A 82 4.92 -5.84 1.23
CA ASN A 82 4.82 -5.43 -0.18
C ASN A 82 4.65 -3.91 -0.40
N GLN A 83 4.73 -3.51 -1.67
CA GLN A 83 4.58 -2.11 -2.07
C GLN A 83 3.10 -1.70 -1.99
N SER A 84 2.67 -1.31 -0.80
CA SER A 84 1.28 -0.99 -0.50
C SER A 84 1.06 0.51 -0.32
N ALA A 85 -0.12 1.01 -0.69
CA ALA A 85 -0.53 2.37 -0.36
C ALA A 85 -1.56 2.34 0.77
N CYS A 86 -1.22 2.99 1.89
CA CYS A 86 -2.11 3.06 3.05
C CYS A 86 -2.78 4.43 3.16
N THR A 87 -4.09 4.43 3.34
CA THR A 87 -4.88 5.65 3.52
C THR A 87 -5.87 5.49 4.68
N ASP A 88 -6.30 6.60 5.28
CA ASP A 88 -7.35 6.56 6.29
C ASP A 88 -8.60 5.86 5.73
N GLY A 89 -9.27 5.05 6.54
CA GLY A 89 -10.36 4.24 6.05
C GLY A 89 -11.27 3.70 7.12
N THR A 90 -12.06 2.70 6.76
CA THR A 90 -12.89 1.94 7.71
C THR A 90 -12.75 0.46 7.45
N SER A 91 -12.79 -0.33 8.51
CA SER A 91 -12.70 -1.81 8.41
C SER A 91 -13.75 -2.45 7.51
N ILE A 92 -14.93 -1.85 7.36
CA ILE A 92 -16.03 -2.38 6.51
C ILE A 92 -15.78 -2.10 5.02
N GLN A 93 -14.83 -1.23 4.71
CA GLN A 93 -14.49 -0.82 3.35
C GLN A 93 -13.02 -1.14 3.07
N CYS A 94 -12.49 -2.10 3.80
CA CYS A 94 -11.11 -2.54 3.74
C CYS A 94 -11.12 -4.02 4.11
N ASP A 95 -11.88 -4.78 3.32
CA ASP A 95 -12.22 -6.17 3.57
C ASP A 95 -12.26 -7.03 2.29
N ASP A 96 -11.81 -6.46 1.16
CA ASP A 96 -11.63 -7.19 -0.09
C ASP A 96 -10.22 -7.80 -0.19
N GLU A 97 -10.03 -8.68 -1.18
CA GLU A 97 -8.74 -9.33 -1.45
C GLU A 97 -7.66 -8.28 -1.79
N GLY A 98 -6.48 -8.38 -1.16
CA GLY A 98 -5.40 -7.41 -1.32
C GLY A 98 -5.56 -6.11 -0.51
N GLU A 99 -6.58 -6.03 0.34
CA GLU A 99 -6.77 -4.95 1.31
C GLU A 99 -6.44 -5.41 2.73
N HIS A 100 -5.79 -4.53 3.49
CA HIS A 100 -5.30 -4.82 4.85
C HIS A 100 -5.70 -3.71 5.81
N TRP A 101 -6.58 -4.02 6.76
CA TRP A 101 -7.06 -3.05 7.75
C TRP A 101 -6.25 -3.12 9.04
N THR A 102 -5.30 -2.20 9.18
CA THR A 102 -4.40 -2.10 10.34
C THR A 102 -5.06 -1.65 11.65
N GLY A 103 -6.37 -1.37 11.66
CA GLY A 103 -7.05 -0.75 12.80
C GLY A 103 -7.23 0.77 12.72
N SER A 104 -6.48 1.44 11.85
CA SER A 104 -6.59 2.88 11.63
C SER A 104 -6.51 3.31 10.17
N VAL A 105 -5.74 2.58 9.35
CA VAL A 105 -5.62 2.80 7.90
C VAL A 105 -5.90 1.50 7.14
N CYS A 106 -6.40 1.68 5.92
CA CYS A 106 -6.53 0.62 4.93
C CYS A 106 -5.33 0.67 3.98
N CYS A 107 -4.61 -0.45 3.87
CA CYS A 107 -3.49 -0.62 2.96
C CYS A 107 -3.91 -1.49 1.79
N VAL A 108 -3.71 -1.01 0.56
CA VAL A 108 -4.00 -1.76 -0.66
C VAL A 108 -2.68 -2.15 -1.32
N GLU A 109 -2.55 -3.42 -1.68
CA GLU A 109 -1.34 -3.99 -2.29
C GLU A 109 -1.11 -3.52 -3.75
N ASN A 110 0.01 -3.92 -4.36
CA ASN A 110 0.33 -3.74 -5.78
C ASN A 110 0.56 -2.28 -6.27
N ASN A 111 1.07 -1.39 -5.41
CA ASN A 111 1.33 0.03 -5.68
C ASN A 111 0.14 0.77 -6.31
N PRO A 112 -1.03 0.79 -5.64
CA PRO A 112 -2.18 1.41 -6.22
C PRO A 112 -2.03 2.94 -6.18
N THR A 113 -2.79 3.61 -7.04
CA THR A 113 -2.87 5.07 -7.04
C THR A 113 -4.15 5.53 -6.36
N CYS A 114 -4.03 6.09 -5.16
CA CYS A 114 -5.19 6.50 -4.37
C CYS A 114 -5.53 7.99 -4.53
N THR A 115 -6.79 8.28 -4.88
CA THR A 115 -7.32 9.64 -4.97
C THR A 115 -8.59 9.82 -4.14
N THR A 116 -9.00 11.08 -3.92
CA THR A 116 -10.35 11.33 -3.39
C THR A 116 -11.38 10.81 -4.38
N GLY A 117 -12.52 10.37 -3.88
CA GLY A 117 -13.56 9.83 -4.73
C GLY A 117 -14.84 9.58 -3.98
N THR A 118 -15.68 8.74 -4.57
CA THR A 118 -16.90 8.23 -3.95
C THR A 118 -16.99 6.74 -4.15
N SER A 119 -17.53 6.01 -3.17
CA SER A 119 -17.71 4.55 -3.25
C SER A 119 -18.46 4.08 -4.50
N ILE A 120 -19.47 4.84 -4.95
CA ILE A 120 -20.29 4.49 -6.14
C ILE A 120 -19.50 4.60 -7.45
N GLN A 121 -18.36 5.30 -7.43
CA GLN A 121 -17.49 5.50 -8.59
C GLN A 121 -16.13 4.84 -8.35
N CYS A 122 -16.09 3.89 -7.42
CA CYS A 122 -14.92 3.14 -7.04
C CYS A 122 -15.38 1.71 -6.76
N ASP A 123 -16.01 1.11 -7.76
CA ASP A 123 -16.63 -0.22 -7.67
C ASP A 123 -16.35 -1.10 -8.88
N ASP A 124 -15.52 -0.61 -9.83
CA ASP A 124 -15.09 -1.40 -10.96
C ASP A 124 -13.97 -2.38 -10.56
N PRO A 125 -13.74 -3.45 -11.33
CA PRO A 125 -12.64 -4.38 -11.07
C PRO A 125 -11.29 -3.68 -11.03
N GLY A 126 -10.50 -3.98 -9.99
CA GLY A 126 -9.22 -3.32 -9.75
C GLY A 126 -9.35 -1.95 -9.08
N GLU A 127 -10.53 -1.58 -8.58
CA GLU A 127 -10.74 -0.40 -7.76
C GLU A 127 -11.06 -0.78 -6.31
N HIS A 128 -10.46 -0.06 -5.38
CA HIS A 128 -10.53 -0.32 -3.95
C HIS A 128 -11.00 0.93 -3.22
N TRP A 129 -12.22 0.91 -2.69
CA TRP A 129 -12.76 2.01 -1.91
C TRP A 129 -12.46 1.82 -0.43
N THR A 130 -11.46 2.51 0.09
CA THR A 130 -11.00 2.43 1.50
C THR A 130 -11.97 3.02 2.54
N GLY A 131 -13.08 3.62 2.12
CA GLY A 131 -13.95 4.45 2.97
C GLY A 131 -13.66 5.96 2.86
N THR A 132 -12.47 6.36 2.41
CA THR A 132 -12.13 7.78 2.19
C THR A 132 -11.48 8.08 0.85
N LYS A 133 -10.78 7.10 0.27
CA LYS A 133 -10.07 7.17 -1.00
C LYS A 133 -10.49 6.03 -1.91
N CYS A 134 -10.49 6.32 -3.22
CA CYS A 134 -10.52 5.31 -4.26
C CYS A 134 -9.10 5.02 -4.70
N CYS A 135 -8.67 3.77 -4.59
CA CYS A 135 -7.37 3.29 -4.98
C CYS A 135 -7.54 2.42 -6.22
N VAL A 136 -6.95 2.84 -7.34
CA VAL A 136 -6.93 2.02 -8.56
C VAL A 136 -5.69 1.15 -8.54
N GLU A 137 -5.85 -0.14 -8.82
CA GLU A 137 -4.76 -1.08 -9.01
C GLU A 137 -3.82 -0.56 -10.11
N ASN A 138 -2.56 -1.00 -10.06
CA ASN A 138 -1.48 -0.53 -10.90
C ASN A 138 -1.15 0.97 -10.71
N ARG A 139 0.01 1.35 -11.27
CA ARG A 139 0.43 2.75 -11.26
C ARG A 139 -0.30 3.53 -12.34
N ALA A 140 -1.08 4.51 -11.92
CA ALA A 140 -1.86 5.39 -12.77
C ALA A 140 -1.43 6.85 -12.58
N THR A 141 -1.77 7.69 -13.56
CA THR A 141 -1.73 9.15 -13.41
C THR A 141 -3.14 9.69 -13.37
N CYS A 142 -3.49 10.34 -12.26
CA CYS A 142 -4.82 10.89 -12.06
C CYS A 142 -4.86 12.40 -12.31
N THR A 143 -5.79 12.84 -13.15
CA THR A 143 -6.00 14.24 -13.50
C THR A 143 -7.45 14.64 -13.26
N THR A 144 -7.71 15.94 -13.09
CA THR A 144 -9.09 16.43 -13.05
C THR A 144 -9.76 16.17 -14.38
N GLY A 145 -11.03 15.77 -14.36
CA GLY A 145 -11.71 15.39 -15.58
C GLY A 145 -13.21 15.32 -15.43
N THR A 146 -13.84 14.58 -16.32
CA THR A 146 -15.28 14.26 -16.23
C THR A 146 -15.47 12.79 -16.55
N SER A 147 -16.43 12.13 -15.91
CA SER A 147 -16.75 10.72 -16.16
C SER A 147 -16.98 10.38 -17.63
N ILE A 148 -17.67 11.25 -18.39
CA ILE A 148 -17.96 11.01 -19.82
C ILE A 148 -16.68 10.98 -20.67
N GLN A 149 -15.58 11.56 -20.18
CA GLN A 149 -14.28 11.59 -20.86
C GLN A 149 -13.28 10.67 -20.15
N CYS A 150 -13.76 9.80 -19.26
CA CYS A 150 -12.94 8.89 -18.49
C CYS A 150 -13.67 7.54 -18.46
N ASP A 151 -13.76 6.93 -19.63
CA ASP A 151 -14.61 5.76 -19.93
C ASP A 151 -13.94 4.82 -20.96
N ASP A 152 -12.69 5.12 -21.35
CA ASP A 152 -11.92 4.23 -22.21
C ASP A 152 -11.26 3.11 -21.38
N PRO A 153 -10.94 1.95 -21.99
CA PRO A 153 -10.26 0.87 -21.29
C PRO A 153 -8.91 1.31 -20.68
N GLY A 154 -8.73 1.05 -19.39
CA GLY A 154 -7.56 1.50 -18.63
C GLY A 154 -7.68 2.91 -18.05
N GLU A 155 -8.85 3.53 -18.20
CA GLU A 155 -9.25 4.74 -17.48
C GLU A 155 -10.21 4.39 -16.34
N HIS A 156 -10.05 5.10 -15.22
CA HIS A 156 -10.82 4.90 -14.00
C HIS A 156 -11.32 6.25 -13.48
N TRP A 157 -12.64 6.43 -13.44
CA TRP A 157 -13.25 7.64 -12.93
C TRP A 157 -13.61 7.50 -11.45
N THR A 158 -12.84 8.13 -10.57
CA THR A 158 -13.02 7.97 -9.11
C THR A 158 -14.18 8.76 -8.52
N GLY A 159 -14.97 9.45 -9.36
CA GLY A 159 -15.95 10.44 -8.92
C GLY A 159 -15.40 11.87 -8.85
N THR A 160 -14.07 12.04 -8.78
CA THR A 160 -13.42 13.37 -8.79
C THR A 160 -12.25 13.48 -9.77
N MET A 161 -11.55 12.37 -10.02
CA MET A 161 -10.38 12.33 -10.87
C MET A 161 -10.55 11.25 -11.93
N CYS A 162 -9.93 11.47 -13.09
CA CYS A 162 -9.73 10.45 -14.10
C CYS A 162 -8.31 9.90 -13.99
N CYS A 163 -8.17 8.62 -13.66
CA CYS A 163 -6.91 7.92 -13.51
C CYS A 163 -6.66 7.05 -14.72
N VAL A 164 -5.55 7.29 -15.42
CA VAL A 164 -5.15 6.51 -16.60
C VAL A 164 -3.98 5.61 -16.19
N GLU A 165 -4.12 4.30 -16.36
CA GLU A 165 -3.13 3.29 -15.98
C GLU A 165 -1.85 3.33 -16.84
N ASN A 166 -0.85 2.55 -16.44
CA ASN A 166 0.42 2.34 -17.16
C ASN A 166 1.33 3.58 -17.20
N ASN A 167 1.32 4.39 -16.14
CA ASN A 167 2.18 5.58 -15.98
C ASN A 167 2.21 6.51 -17.22
N PRO A 168 1.06 7.02 -17.66
CA PRO A 168 1.04 7.88 -18.84
C PRO A 168 1.69 9.22 -18.56
N THR A 169 2.16 9.87 -19.61
CA THR A 169 2.57 11.29 -19.54
C THR A 169 1.39 12.16 -19.97
N CYS A 170 0.91 13.02 -19.07
CA CYS A 170 -0.23 13.89 -19.33
C CYS A 170 0.16 15.35 -19.55
N ALA A 171 -0.44 15.99 -20.55
CA ALA A 171 -0.27 17.41 -20.84
C ALA A 171 -1.63 18.09 -21.13
N PRO A 172 -1.79 19.39 -20.83
CA PRO A 172 -3.00 20.13 -21.19
C PRO A 172 -3.23 20.09 -22.71
N GLY A 173 -4.48 19.85 -23.12
CA GLY A 173 -4.83 19.72 -24.54
C GLY A 173 -6.31 19.98 -24.82
N THR A 174 -6.79 19.43 -25.93
CA THR A 174 -8.21 19.31 -26.25
C THR A 174 -8.45 17.92 -26.83
N SER A 175 -9.69 17.41 -26.82
CA SER A 175 -10.00 16.08 -27.36
C SER A 175 -9.53 15.92 -28.82
N ILE A 176 -9.67 16.95 -29.63
CA ILE A 176 -9.23 16.97 -31.04
C ILE A 176 -7.69 16.83 -31.18
N GLN A 177 -6.94 17.19 -30.14
CA GLN A 177 -5.48 17.08 -30.12
C GLN A 177 -5.01 15.77 -29.46
N CYS A 178 -5.94 14.92 -29.03
CA CYS A 178 -5.70 13.70 -28.28
C CYS A 178 -6.53 12.56 -28.92
N ASP A 179 -6.23 12.26 -30.18
CA ASP A 179 -7.03 11.39 -31.05
C ASP A 179 -6.16 10.27 -31.68
N ASP A 180 -4.86 10.20 -31.33
CA ASP A 180 -4.00 9.12 -31.81
C ASP A 180 -4.15 7.86 -30.93
N PRO A 181 -3.95 6.64 -31.48
CA PRO A 181 -4.05 5.41 -30.70
C PRO A 181 -3.07 5.37 -29.52
N GLY A 182 -3.58 5.11 -28.32
CA GLY A 182 -2.80 5.11 -27.08
C GLY A 182 -2.75 6.46 -26.37
N GLU A 183 -3.47 7.45 -26.89
CA GLU A 183 -3.76 8.71 -26.22
C GLU A 183 -5.14 8.66 -25.55
N TYR A 184 -5.25 9.33 -24.40
CA TYR A 184 -6.41 9.30 -23.50
C TYR A 184 -6.78 10.73 -23.12
N TRP A 185 -7.98 11.18 -23.48
CA TRP A 185 -8.44 12.54 -23.21
C TRP A 185 -9.32 12.59 -21.95
N THR A 186 -8.77 13.08 -20.84
CA THR A 186 -9.48 13.07 -19.54
C THR A 186 -10.52 14.18 -19.38
N GLY A 187 -10.76 14.98 -20.42
CA GLY A 187 -11.58 16.20 -20.35
C GLY A 187 -10.78 17.48 -20.05
N THR A 188 -9.57 17.37 -19.50
CA THR A 188 -8.67 18.52 -19.32
C THR A 188 -7.23 18.26 -19.78
N MET A 189 -6.80 17.01 -19.76
CA MET A 189 -5.45 16.59 -20.14
C MET A 189 -5.51 15.53 -21.23
N CYS A 190 -4.53 15.55 -22.12
CA CYS A 190 -4.20 14.43 -22.99
C CYS A 190 -3.09 13.61 -22.36
N CYS A 191 -3.33 12.32 -22.13
CA CYS A 191 -2.44 11.38 -21.48
C CYS A 191 -1.95 10.34 -22.48
N VAL A 192 -0.65 10.12 -22.56
CA VAL A 192 -0.05 9.17 -23.51
C VAL A 192 0.71 8.08 -22.76
N VAL A 193 0.34 6.82 -23.01
CA VAL A 193 1.05 5.64 -22.49
C VAL A 193 2.18 5.28 -23.47
N ASN A 194 3.41 5.10 -22.98
CA ASN A 194 4.59 4.79 -23.80
C ASN A 194 4.87 3.28 -23.88
#